data_AF-A0A2M7XSE5-F1
#
_entry.id   AF-A0A2M7XSE5-F1
#
_cell.length_a   1.000
_cell.length_b   1.000
_cell.length_c   1.000
_cell.angle_alpha   90.00
_cell.angle_beta   90.00
_cell.angle_gamma   90.00
#
_symmetry.space_group_name_H-M   'P 1'
#
loop_
_entity.id
_entity.type
_entity.pdbx_description
1 polymer ?
#
loop_
_entity_poly.entity_id
_entity_poly.type
_entity_poly.pdbx_seq_one_letter_code
_entity_poly.pdbx_strand_id
1 'polypeptide(L)' 'GKRVLDIACGAGYGSDYLAKYAKTVVGGDIDPETIGYCHEKYKRGNLDYKVMDIRNIPFPENSFDAIVSFET' A
#
# COMPACT_ATOMS: atom_id res chain seq x y z
N GLY A 1 -11.09 -0.91 -12.17
CA GLY A 1 -9.69 -0.80 -11.72
C GLY A 1 -9.25 -2.11 -11.06
N LYS A 2 -7.95 -2.29 -10.88
CA LYS A 2 -7.33 -3.45 -10.20
C LYS A 2 -7.23 -3.24 -8.68
N ARG A 3 -7.17 -4.31 -7.89
CA ARG A 3 -6.75 -4.31 -6.48
C ARG A 3 -5.23 -4.43 -6.43
N VAL A 4 -4.55 -3.44 -5.86
CA VAL A 4 -3.09 -3.36 -5.87
C VAL A 4 -2.53 -3.43 -4.45
N LEU A 5 -1.48 -4.22 -4.26
CA LEU A 5 -0.63 -4.18 -3.07
C LEU A 5 0.70 -3.51 -3.45
N ASP A 6 1.04 -2.44 -2.74
CA ASP A 6 2.32 -1.74 -2.86
C ASP A 6 3.19 -2.10 -1.66
N ILE A 7 4.25 -2.89 -1.88
CA ILE A 7 5.10 -3.44 -0.83
C ILE A 7 6.36 -2.59 -0.68
N ALA A 8 6.73 -2.32 0.58
CA ALA A 8 7.71 -1.33 0.96
C ALA A 8 7.32 0.06 0.40
N CYS A 9 6.09 0.47 0.72
CA CYS A 9 5.49 1.67 0.14
C CYS A 9 6.16 2.98 0.59
N GLY A 10 7.02 2.92 1.62
CA GLY A 10 7.72 4.06 2.18
C GLY A 10 6.75 5.19 2.50
N ALA A 11 7.12 6.41 2.15
CA ALA A 11 6.32 7.61 2.36
C ALA A 11 4.99 7.66 1.56
N GLY A 12 4.58 6.61 0.86
CA GLY A 12 3.23 6.41 0.35
C GLY A 12 2.86 7.17 -0.92
N TYR A 13 3.78 7.92 -1.52
CA TYR A 13 3.54 8.67 -2.77
C TYR A 13 3.13 7.75 -3.93
N GLY A 14 3.81 6.60 -4.08
CA GLY A 14 3.49 5.59 -5.09
C GLY A 14 2.08 5.06 -4.92
N SER A 15 1.73 4.64 -3.71
CA SER A 15 0.38 4.16 -3.38
C SER A 15 -0.70 5.21 -3.66
N ASP A 16 -0.50 6.49 -3.29
CA ASP A 16 -1.45 7.57 -3.61
C ASP A 16 -1.61 7.80 -5.11
N TYR A 17 -0.49 7.76 -5.84
CA TYR A 17 -0.51 7.89 -7.29
C TYR A 17 -1.29 6.76 -7.95
N LEU A 18 -1.04 5.51 -7.56
CA LEU A 18 -1.76 4.33 -8.06
C LEU A 18 -3.25 4.38 -7.74
N ALA A 19 -3.63 4.91 -6.58
CA ALA A 19 -5.02 5.01 -6.16
C ALA A 19 -5.88 5.91 -7.07
N LYS A 20 -5.26 6.74 -7.93
CA LYS A 20 -5.98 7.50 -8.98
C LYS A 20 -6.53 6.62 -10.10
N TYR A 21 -5.98 5.42 -10.29
CA TYR A 21 -6.31 4.52 -11.41
C TYR A 21 -6.78 3.13 -10.95
N ALA A 22 -6.36 2.70 -9.76
CA ALA A 22 -6.71 1.41 -9.17
C ALA A 22 -8.14 1.42 -8.56
N LYS A 23 -8.74 0.23 -8.44
CA LYS A 23 -9.99 0.05 -7.69
C LYS A 23 -9.74 0.20 -6.20
N THR A 24 -8.67 -0.40 -5.69
CA THR A 24 -8.17 -0.24 -4.32
C THR A 24 -6.66 -0.36 -4.30
N VAL A 25 -6.01 0.32 -3.37
CA VAL A 25 -4.58 0.20 -3.10
C VAL A 25 -4.38 -0.01 -1.60
N VAL A 26 -3.52 -0.96 -1.25
CA VAL A 26 -2.98 -1.09 0.10
C VAL A 26 -1.47 -0.88 0.02
N GLY A 27 -0.96 0.13 0.74
CA GLY A 27 0.47 0.31 0.96
C GLY A 27 0.92 -0.44 2.21
N GLY A 28 1.99 -1.23 2.10
CA GLY A 28 2.60 -1.95 3.22
C GLY A 28 4.04 -1.52 3.45
N ASP A 29 4.37 -1.16 4.69
CA ASP A 29 5.74 -0.88 5.12
C ASP A 29 6.00 -1.46 6.52
N ILE A 30 7.24 -1.86 6.82
CA ILE A 30 7.57 -2.43 8.12
C ILE A 30 7.62 -1.36 9.23
N ASP A 31 7.87 -0.10 8.85
CA ASP A 31 8.02 0.99 9.79
C ASP A 31 6.66 1.62 10.18
N PRO A 32 6.24 1.52 11.45
CA PRO A 32 4.98 2.11 11.92
C PRO A 32 4.93 3.64 11.83
N GLU A 33 6.07 4.33 11.95
CA GLU A 33 6.11 5.79 11.83
C GLU A 33 5.80 6.24 10.40
N THR A 34 6.42 5.57 9.42
CA THR A 34 6.13 5.75 8.00
C THR A 34 4.66 5.52 7.66
N ILE A 35 4.03 4.48 8.20
CA ILE A 35 2.60 4.22 7.99
C ILE A 35 1.72 5.29 8.63
N GLY A 36 2.07 5.75 9.84
CA GLY A 36 1.41 6.88 10.49
C GLY A 36 1.44 8.14 9.61
N TYR A 37 2.62 8.48 9.09
CA TYR A 37 2.79 9.58 8.14
C TYR A 37 1.91 9.45 6.90
N CYS A 38 1.84 8.24 6.32
CA CYS A 38 1.02 7.99 5.13
C CYS A 38 -0.47 8.26 5.38
N HIS A 39 -1.02 7.80 6.50
CA HIS A 39 -2.42 8.04 6.87
C HIS A 39 -2.74 9.51 7.11
N GLU A 40 -1.80 10.27 7.65
CA GLU A 40 -1.97 11.71 7.85
C GLU A 40 -1.94 12.47 6.53
N LYS A 41 -1.00 12.12 5.65
CA LYS A 41 -0.73 12.86 4.41
C LYS A 41 -1.67 12.52 3.26
N TYR A 42 -1.99 11.24 3.06
CA TYR A 42 -2.75 10.76 1.89
C TYR A 42 -4.09 10.18 2.31
N LYS A 43 -5.17 10.84 1.88
CA LYS A 43 -6.54 10.44 2.21
C LYS A 43 -7.36 10.26 0.94
N ARG A 44 -7.69 9.01 0.62
CA ARG A 44 -8.60 8.64 -0.46
C ARG A 44 -9.52 7.50 -0.01
N GLY A 45 -10.72 7.44 -0.56
CA GLY A 45 -11.69 6.38 -0.20
C GLY A 45 -11.31 4.97 -0.66
N ASN A 46 -10.28 4.83 -1.51
CA ASN A 46 -9.81 3.57 -2.06
C ASN A 46 -8.33 3.27 -1.75
N LEU A 47 -7.75 3.96 -0.77
CA LEU A 47 -6.36 3.85 -0.38
C LEU A 47 -6.28 3.57 1.12
N ASP A 48 -5.51 2.55 1.49
CA ASP A 48 -5.22 2.21 2.88
C ASP A 48 -3.72 1.93 3.04
N TYR A 49 -3.22 2.07 4.27
CA TYR A 49 -1.83 1.81 4.62
C TYR A 49 -1.78 0.87 5.83
N LYS A 50 -0.82 -0.05 5.85
CA LYS A 50 -0.68 -1.03 6.95
C LYS A 50 0.78 -1.29 7.27
N VAL A 51 1.06 -1.37 8.57
CA VAL A 51 2.33 -1.93 9.04
C VAL A 51 2.39 -3.39 8.63
N MET A 52 3.41 -3.76 7.86
CA MET A 52 3.46 -5.04 7.18
C MET A 52 4.90 -5.54 7.00
N ASP A 53 5.15 -6.75 7.49
CA ASP A 53 6.37 -7.50 7.18
C ASP A 53 6.12 -8.31 5.90
N ILE A 54 6.91 -8.06 4.86
CA ILE A 54 6.81 -8.78 3.58
C ILE A 54 7.03 -10.30 3.74
N ARG A 55 7.72 -10.73 4.79
CA ARG A 55 7.94 -12.16 5.09
C ARG A 55 6.68 -12.85 5.61
N ASN A 56 5.69 -12.08 6.06
CA ASN A 56 4.42 -12.57 6.59
C ASN A 56 3.26 -11.63 6.21
N ILE A 57 2.86 -11.71 4.94
CA ILE A 57 1.79 -10.87 4.39
C ILE A 57 0.42 -11.39 4.90
N PRO A 58 -0.36 -10.57 5.66
CA PRO A 58 -1.58 -11.03 6.32
C PRO A 58 -2.81 -10.94 5.40
N PHE A 59 -2.70 -11.44 4.17
CA PHE A 59 -3.81 -11.51 3.23
C PHE A 59 -3.99 -12.93 2.68
N PRO A 60 -5.25 -13.35 2.43
CA PRO A 60 -5.49 -14.59 1.70
C PRO A 60 -4.82 -14.59 0.32
N GLU A 61 -4.54 -15.77 -0.21
CA GLU A 61 -4.11 -15.92 -1.59
C GLU A 61 -5.12 -15.28 -2.57
N ASN A 62 -4.64 -14.78 -3.71
CA ASN A 62 -5.46 -14.15 -4.76
C ASN A 62 -6.25 -12.90 -4.29
N SER A 63 -5.81 -12.25 -3.21
CA SER A 63 -6.42 -11.00 -2.71
C SER A 63 -6.14 -9.76 -3.58
N PHE A 64 -5.09 -9.80 -4.40
CA PHE A 64 -4.67 -8.68 -5.24
C PHE A 64 -4.52 -9.11 -6.69
N ASP A 65 -4.79 -8.19 -7.61
CA ASP A 65 -4.66 -8.41 -9.06
C ASP A 65 -3.29 -7.95 -9.58
N ALA A 66 -2.55 -7.19 -8.77
CA ALA A 66 -1.17 -6.77 -9.02
C ALA A 66 -0.45 -6.49 -7.69
N ILE A 67 0.85 -6.79 -7.66
CA ILE A 67 1.76 -6.44 -6.57
C ILE A 67 2.88 -5.60 -7.17
N VAL A 68 3.23 -4.50 -6.52
CA VAL A 68 4.30 -3.59 -6.95
C VAL A 68 5.28 -3.32 -5.81
N SER A 69 6.52 -2.97 -6.17
CA SER A 69 7.56 -2.50 -5.25
C SER A 69 8.52 -1.63 -6.08
N PHE A 70 8.61 -0.34 -5.74
CA PHE A 70 9.18 0.70 -6.61
C PHE A 70 10.51 1.30 -6.12
N GLU A 71 11.32 0.51 -5.39
CA GLU A 71 12.60 0.89 -4.76
C GLU A 71 12.47 1.46 -3.33
N THR A 72 13.47 1.13 -2.49
CA THR A 72 13.66 1.52 -1.07
C THR A 72 14.75 2.56 -0.91
#